data_AF-A0A416R4I0-F1
#
_entry.id   AF-A0A416R4I0-F1
#
_cell.length_a   1.000
_cell.length_b   1.000
_cell.length_c   1.000
_cell.angle_alpha   90.00
_cell.angle_beta   90.00
_cell.angle_gamma   90.00
#
_symmetry.space_group_name_H-M   'P 1'
#
loop_
_entity.id
_entity.type
_entity.pdbx_description
1 polymer ?
#
loop_
_entity_poly.entity_id
_entity_poly.type
_entity_poly.pdbx_seq_one_letter_code
_entity_poly.pdbx_strand_id
1 'polypeptide(L)'
;MQQTQPAPLSGDVDPEVFRRVWSRVMADEEHSPIAVEPGSEAPAPAAMPEPAVQNMQEIPEPVKRSGADDGTLLKEGLEGLIRGLSLSQALARRWGGRGAALTALTADYRRAARQLGTAYFLTTGERCAWAGKAPGTAMGLARGLRELYWWERDWSGQCLRAAAQAEDDYVQQLFGRLSQTGQIHLGIIRGALEQMETPGLDGGRTRGVN
;
A
#
# COMPACT_ATOMS: atom_id res chain seq x y z
N MET A 1 -28.67 0.75 -35.12
CA MET A 1 -28.79 0.63 -33.65
C MET A 1 -27.63 -0.22 -33.16
N GLN A 2 -26.87 0.28 -32.19
CA GLN A 2 -25.63 -0.35 -31.72
C GLN A 2 -25.94 -1.57 -30.83
N GLN A 3 -25.17 -2.65 -31.06
CA GLN A 3 -25.11 -3.83 -30.20
C GLN A 3 -24.39 -3.47 -28.90
N THR A 4 -24.96 -3.89 -27.77
CA THR A 4 -24.27 -3.91 -26.48
C THR A 4 -24.29 -5.35 -25.98
N GLN A 5 -23.13 -5.97 -25.98
CA GLN A 5 -22.87 -7.31 -25.45
C GLN A 5 -22.34 -7.13 -24.01
N PRO A 6 -22.96 -7.73 -22.98
CA PRO A 6 -22.33 -7.86 -21.66
C PRO A 6 -21.51 -9.16 -21.55
N ALA A 7 -20.38 -9.06 -20.86
CA ALA A 7 -19.37 -10.10 -20.68
C ALA A 7 -19.81 -11.27 -19.75
N PRO A 8 -19.32 -12.51 -19.94
CA PRO A 8 -19.71 -13.67 -19.15
C PRO A 8 -18.67 -14.01 -18.08
N LEU A 9 -19.01 -13.92 -16.79
CA LEU A 9 -18.28 -14.62 -15.72
C LEU A 9 -19.20 -14.92 -14.52
N SER A 10 -19.47 -16.21 -14.35
CA SER A 10 -19.68 -16.98 -13.11
C SER A 10 -20.97 -17.80 -13.18
N GLY A 11 -20.77 -19.09 -13.47
CA GLY A 11 -21.83 -20.04 -13.81
C GLY A 11 -22.72 -20.42 -12.63
N ASP A 12 -23.95 -20.81 -12.97
CA ASP A 12 -24.86 -21.56 -12.12
C ASP A 12 -24.13 -22.79 -11.56
N VAL A 13 -23.82 -22.76 -10.26
CA VAL A 13 -23.43 -23.97 -9.55
C VAL A 13 -24.70 -24.72 -9.23
N ASP A 14 -24.90 -25.87 -9.88
CA ASP A 14 -26.04 -26.74 -9.64
C ASP A 14 -26.08 -27.17 -8.15
N PRO A 15 -27.15 -26.87 -7.41
CA PRO A 15 -27.27 -27.20 -5.99
C PRO A 15 -27.18 -28.69 -5.69
N GLU A 16 -27.46 -29.56 -6.67
CA GLU A 16 -27.32 -31.01 -6.50
C GLU A 16 -25.85 -31.45 -6.54
N VAL A 17 -25.03 -30.78 -7.37
CA VAL A 17 -23.58 -30.99 -7.40
C VAL A 17 -22.96 -30.52 -6.09
N PHE A 18 -23.40 -29.38 -5.57
CA PHE A 18 -22.95 -28.88 -4.25
C PHE A 18 -23.27 -29.89 -3.15
N ARG A 19 -24.53 -30.38 -3.06
CA ARG A 19 -24.91 -31.38 -2.05
C ARG A 19 -24.08 -32.66 -2.16
N ARG A 20 -23.81 -33.15 -3.37
CA ARG A 20 -23.00 -34.36 -3.57
C ARG A 20 -21.54 -34.20 -3.16
N VAL A 21 -20.93 -33.04 -3.45
CA VAL A 21 -19.56 -32.73 -3.03
C VAL A 21 -19.52 -32.55 -1.51
N TRP A 22 -20.50 -31.84 -0.95
CA TRP A 22 -20.61 -31.62 0.48
C TRP A 22 -20.77 -32.93 1.26
N SER A 23 -21.63 -33.85 0.80
CA SER A 23 -21.78 -35.18 1.40
C SER A 23 -20.50 -36.02 1.34
N ARG A 24 -19.65 -35.85 0.32
CA ARG A 24 -18.33 -36.52 0.27
C ARG A 24 -17.34 -35.90 1.25
N VAL A 25 -17.37 -34.58 1.43
CA VAL A 25 -16.44 -33.87 2.33
C VAL A 25 -16.81 -34.05 3.80
N MET A 26 -18.10 -34.14 4.11
CA MET A 26 -18.61 -34.35 5.47
C MET A 26 -18.83 -35.82 5.85
N ALA A 27 -18.65 -36.77 4.92
CA ALA A 27 -18.71 -38.20 5.26
C ALA A 27 -17.48 -38.67 6.08
N ASP A 28 -16.38 -37.90 6.08
CA ASP A 28 -15.19 -38.14 6.90
C ASP A 28 -15.26 -37.37 8.24
N GLU A 29 -16.43 -37.37 8.90
CA GLU A 29 -16.61 -36.76 10.24
C GLU A 29 -15.86 -37.50 11.37
N GLU A 30 -15.26 -38.66 11.11
CA GLU A 30 -14.56 -39.45 12.12
C GLU A 30 -13.23 -38.83 12.63
N HIS A 31 -12.79 -37.68 12.10
CA HIS A 31 -11.57 -36.99 12.55
C HIS A 31 -11.80 -35.51 12.90
N SER A 32 -12.95 -35.18 13.51
CA SER A 32 -13.14 -33.86 14.11
C SER A 32 -12.52 -33.81 15.53
N PRO A 33 -11.52 -32.94 15.81
CA PRO A 33 -10.82 -32.90 17.10
C PRO A 33 -11.59 -32.14 18.21
N ILE A 34 -12.86 -31.81 17.99
CA ILE A 34 -13.71 -31.09 18.95
C ILE A 34 -14.79 -32.05 19.44
N ALA A 35 -14.58 -32.60 20.64
CA ALA A 35 -15.62 -33.32 21.36
C ALA A 35 -16.72 -32.32 21.79
N VAL A 36 -17.89 -32.38 21.15
CA VAL A 36 -19.10 -31.72 21.63
C VAL A 36 -19.92 -32.77 22.37
N GLU A 37 -19.81 -32.76 23.71
CA GLU A 37 -20.63 -33.58 24.61
C GLU A 37 -22.13 -33.25 24.43
N PRO A 38 -23.01 -34.24 24.22
CA PRO A 38 -24.44 -33.99 24.12
C PRO A 38 -25.12 -34.08 25.49
N GLY A 39 -25.86 -33.04 25.84
CA GLY A 39 -27.03 -33.13 26.72
C GLY A 39 -26.77 -33.22 28.22
N SER A 40 -26.98 -32.11 28.92
CA SER A 40 -27.65 -32.19 30.22
C SER A 40 -28.76 -31.15 30.29
N GLU A 41 -29.95 -31.73 30.25
CA GLU A 41 -31.30 -31.24 30.46
C GLU A 41 -31.42 -30.12 31.50
N ALA A 42 -32.13 -29.06 31.14
CA ALA A 42 -32.54 -28.01 32.06
C ALA A 42 -33.54 -28.56 33.09
N PRO A 43 -33.49 -28.03 34.33
CA PRO A 43 -34.71 -27.76 35.07
C PRO A 43 -34.81 -26.26 35.40
N ALA A 44 -35.94 -25.66 35.04
CA ALA A 44 -36.38 -24.36 35.55
C ALA A 44 -36.99 -24.50 36.96
N PRO A 45 -37.40 -23.40 37.63
CA PRO A 45 -36.60 -22.28 38.11
C PRO A 45 -36.71 -22.19 39.64
N ALA A 46 -35.60 -22.04 40.36
CA ALA A 46 -35.63 -21.81 41.80
C ALA A 46 -34.79 -20.59 42.17
N ALA A 47 -35.49 -19.57 42.64
CA ALA A 47 -35.08 -18.51 43.55
C ALA A 47 -33.69 -17.85 43.32
N MET A 48 -33.75 -16.58 42.92
CA MET A 48 -32.66 -15.62 43.12
C MET A 48 -32.12 -15.69 44.56
N PRO A 49 -30.80 -15.55 44.69
CA PRO A 49 -30.30 -14.42 45.47
C PRO A 49 -29.29 -13.62 44.63
N GLU A 50 -29.56 -12.34 44.41
CA GLU A 50 -28.45 -11.38 44.26
C GLU A 50 -27.61 -11.46 45.55
N PRO A 51 -26.28 -11.57 45.43
CA PRO A 51 -25.53 -10.33 45.44
C PRO A 51 -24.26 -10.35 44.57
N ALA A 52 -23.73 -9.13 44.41
CA ALA A 52 -22.37 -8.80 44.04
C ALA A 52 -22.02 -8.89 42.55
N VAL A 53 -22.09 -7.72 41.93
CA VAL A 53 -21.26 -7.29 40.81
C VAL A 53 -19.81 -7.72 41.09
N GLN A 54 -19.35 -8.81 40.48
CA GLN A 54 -17.96 -9.25 40.57
C GLN A 54 -17.44 -9.59 39.18
N ASN A 55 -16.34 -8.92 38.84
CA ASN A 55 -15.47 -9.13 37.70
C ASN A 55 -16.10 -8.89 36.32
N MET A 56 -16.39 -7.60 36.06
CA MET A 56 -16.01 -7.05 34.77
C MET A 56 -14.49 -7.22 34.67
N GLN A 57 -14.04 -8.26 33.96
CA GLN A 57 -12.65 -8.38 33.56
C GLN A 57 -12.27 -7.07 32.90
N GLU A 58 -11.46 -6.30 33.61
CA GLU A 58 -10.78 -5.12 33.10
C GLU A 58 -10.03 -5.60 31.86
N ILE A 59 -10.58 -5.27 30.69
CA ILE A 59 -9.83 -5.34 29.43
C ILE A 59 -8.56 -4.57 29.76
N PRO A 60 -7.36 -5.20 29.74
CA PRO A 60 -6.15 -4.48 30.09
C PRO A 60 -6.10 -3.26 29.19
N GLU A 61 -6.15 -2.06 29.79
CA GLU A 61 -6.00 -0.83 29.03
C GLU A 61 -4.75 -1.02 28.16
N PRO A 62 -4.82 -0.75 26.85
CA PRO A 62 -3.65 -0.89 26.01
C PRO A 62 -2.59 0.01 26.62
N VAL A 63 -1.57 -0.61 27.22
CA VAL A 63 -0.38 0.04 27.74
C VAL A 63 0.03 1.02 26.66
N LYS A 64 -0.05 2.34 26.94
CA LYS A 64 0.50 3.34 26.04
C LYS A 64 2.00 3.09 25.97
N ARG A 65 2.40 2.31 24.98
CA ARG A 65 3.79 2.00 24.68
C ARG A 65 4.38 3.26 24.09
N SER A 66 5.40 3.77 24.77
CA SER A 66 6.13 4.96 24.39
C SER A 66 7.16 4.56 23.31
N GLY A 67 6.66 4.18 22.14
CA GLY A 67 7.36 4.02 20.88
C GLY A 67 6.61 4.84 19.82
N ALA A 68 7.25 5.17 18.68
CA ALA A 68 6.49 5.72 17.57
C ALA A 68 5.52 4.63 17.10
N ASP A 69 4.23 4.78 17.42
CA ASP A 69 3.19 3.87 16.97
C ASP A 69 3.31 3.67 15.45
N ASP A 70 3.32 2.42 15.00
CA ASP A 70 3.46 2.06 13.58
C ASP A 70 2.42 2.78 12.72
N GLY A 71 1.22 3.01 13.27
CA GLY A 71 0.19 3.83 12.63
C GLY A 71 0.66 5.24 12.29
N THR A 72 1.39 5.88 13.20
CA THR A 72 1.98 7.22 12.99
C THR A 72 3.05 7.19 11.90
N LEU A 73 3.97 6.22 11.95
CA LEU A 73 5.02 6.07 10.93
C LEU A 73 4.42 5.88 9.53
N LEU A 74 3.41 5.01 9.41
CA LEU A 74 2.71 4.74 8.16
C LEU A 74 1.98 5.96 7.61
N LYS A 75 1.34 6.75 8.49
CA LYS A 75 0.67 8.00 8.11
C LYS A 75 1.65 9.06 7.62
N GLU A 76 2.75 9.27 8.34
CA GLU A 76 3.80 10.20 7.93
C GLU A 76 4.41 9.80 6.57
N GLY A 77 4.64 8.50 6.37
CA GLY A 77 5.11 7.95 5.09
C GLY A 77 4.15 8.25 3.92
N LEU A 78 2.83 8.12 4.15
CA LEU A 78 1.79 8.45 3.16
C LEU A 78 1.75 9.95 2.84
N GLU A 79 1.79 10.80 3.85
CA GLU A 79 1.76 12.25 3.68
C GLU A 79 3.01 12.74 2.93
N GLY A 80 4.18 12.15 3.24
CA GLY A 80 5.44 12.43 2.55
C GLY A 80 5.42 12.14 1.05
N LEU A 81 4.62 11.16 0.59
CA LEU A 81 4.51 10.77 -0.82
C LEU A 81 3.79 11.79 -1.71
N ILE A 82 2.95 12.66 -1.14
CA ILE A 82 2.14 13.62 -1.92
C ILE A 82 3.03 14.51 -2.79
N ARG A 83 4.16 14.97 -2.24
CA ARG A 83 5.11 15.84 -2.95
C ARG A 83 5.77 15.11 -4.13
N GLY A 84 6.26 13.89 -3.91
CA GLY A 84 6.89 13.08 -4.96
C GLY A 84 5.97 12.71 -6.11
N LEU A 85 4.74 12.33 -5.79
CA LEU A 85 3.69 12.08 -6.78
C LEU A 85 3.41 13.32 -7.62
N SER A 86 3.30 14.49 -6.99
CA SER A 86 3.03 15.75 -7.67
C SER A 86 4.18 16.14 -8.60
N LEU A 87 5.43 16.07 -8.11
CA LEU A 87 6.63 16.39 -8.89
C LEU A 87 6.80 15.44 -10.07
N SER A 88 6.75 14.12 -9.84
CA SER A 88 6.93 13.12 -10.90
C SER A 88 5.86 13.22 -11.99
N GLN A 89 4.59 13.44 -11.62
CA GLN A 89 3.50 13.63 -12.59
C GLN A 89 3.68 14.91 -13.42
N ALA A 90 4.07 16.02 -12.80
CA ALA A 90 4.31 17.27 -13.51
C ALA A 90 5.50 17.14 -14.47
N LEU A 91 6.56 16.46 -14.05
CA LEU A 91 7.75 16.23 -14.86
C LEU A 91 7.48 15.27 -16.02
N ALA A 92 6.78 14.16 -15.78
CA ALA A 92 6.45 13.17 -16.81
C ALA A 92 5.64 13.80 -17.96
N ARG A 93 4.65 14.65 -17.64
CA ARG A 93 3.86 15.37 -18.65
C ARG A 93 4.69 16.33 -19.51
N ARG A 94 5.73 16.93 -18.92
CA ARG A 94 6.56 17.96 -19.56
C ARG A 94 7.74 17.40 -20.33
N TRP A 95 8.22 16.20 -19.97
CA TRP A 95 9.34 15.52 -20.63
C TRP A 95 8.97 14.95 -22.01
N GLY A 96 7.67 14.85 -22.33
CA GLY A 96 7.18 14.36 -23.63
C GLY A 96 7.45 12.87 -23.85
N GLY A 97 7.55 12.43 -25.11
CA GLY A 97 7.67 11.01 -25.50
C GLY A 97 8.89 10.25 -24.96
N ARG A 98 9.86 10.92 -24.32
CA ARG A 98 11.01 10.31 -23.64
C ARG A 98 10.78 10.10 -22.13
N GLY A 99 9.58 10.39 -21.62
CA GLY A 99 9.25 10.43 -20.20
C GLY A 99 8.90 9.09 -19.56
N ALA A 100 9.08 7.95 -20.25
CA ALA A 100 8.66 6.63 -19.76
C ALA A 100 9.21 6.30 -18.37
N ALA A 101 10.47 6.65 -18.10
CA ALA A 101 11.09 6.45 -16.79
C ALA A 101 10.40 7.28 -15.68
N LEU A 102 10.02 8.54 -15.96
CA LEU A 102 9.30 9.37 -15.00
C LEU A 102 7.86 8.90 -14.80
N THR A 103 7.21 8.37 -15.84
CA THR A 103 5.90 7.71 -15.71
C THR A 103 5.97 6.45 -14.85
N ALA A 104 7.04 5.66 -14.98
CA ALA A 104 7.27 4.50 -14.13
C ALA A 104 7.44 4.92 -12.66
N LEU A 105 8.24 5.96 -12.37
CA LEU A 105 8.36 6.52 -11.01
C LEU A 105 6.99 6.89 -10.41
N THR A 106 6.15 7.58 -11.19
CA THR A 106 4.79 7.92 -10.73
C THR A 106 3.97 6.66 -10.41
N ALA A 107 4.09 5.60 -11.20
CA ALA A 107 3.38 4.34 -10.95
C ALA A 107 3.89 3.66 -9.66
N ASP A 108 5.21 3.67 -9.44
CA ASP A 108 5.84 3.12 -8.24
C ASP A 108 5.45 3.88 -6.98
N TYR A 109 5.42 5.23 -7.00
CA TYR A 109 4.91 6.01 -5.87
C TYR A 109 3.44 5.74 -5.57
N ARG A 110 2.60 5.53 -6.59
CA ARG A 110 1.19 5.15 -6.38
C ARG A 110 1.08 3.76 -5.77
N ARG A 111 1.97 2.83 -6.14
CA ARG A 111 2.05 1.51 -5.53
C ARG A 111 2.48 1.60 -4.07
N ALA A 112 3.51 2.38 -3.77
CA ALA A 112 3.96 2.65 -2.40
C ALA A 112 2.83 3.23 -1.54
N ALA A 113 2.09 4.22 -2.06
CA ALA A 113 0.94 4.80 -1.36
C ALA A 113 -0.16 3.77 -1.07
N ARG A 114 -0.47 2.87 -2.01
CA ARG A 114 -1.42 1.77 -1.75
C ARG A 114 -0.93 0.81 -0.68
N GLN A 115 0.35 0.46 -0.71
CA GLN A 115 0.93 -0.47 0.28
C GLN A 115 0.93 0.15 1.68
N LEU A 116 1.38 1.39 1.82
CA LEU A 116 1.35 2.12 3.09
C LEU A 116 -0.09 2.36 3.58
N GLY A 117 -1.02 2.71 2.69
CA GLY A 117 -2.43 2.90 3.05
C GLY A 117 -3.10 1.60 3.50
N THR A 118 -2.74 0.47 2.89
CA THR A 118 -3.22 -0.85 3.30
C THR A 118 -2.64 -1.22 4.66
N ALA A 119 -1.33 -1.05 4.85
CA ALA A 119 -0.68 -1.29 6.14
C ALA A 119 -1.31 -0.42 7.23
N TYR A 120 -1.49 0.88 6.99
CA TYR A 120 -2.11 1.81 7.93
C TYR A 120 -3.51 1.36 8.35
N PHE A 121 -4.34 0.95 7.38
CA PHE A 121 -5.68 0.44 7.66
C PHE A 121 -5.66 -0.86 8.48
N LEU A 122 -4.74 -1.77 8.20
CA LEU A 122 -4.60 -3.00 8.97
C LEU A 122 -4.08 -2.76 10.39
N THR A 123 -3.19 -1.78 10.58
CA THR A 123 -2.62 -1.44 11.89
C THR A 123 -3.61 -0.64 12.76
N THR A 124 -4.33 0.33 12.18
CA THR A 124 -5.13 1.31 12.94
C THR A 124 -6.64 1.09 12.83
N GLY A 125 -7.11 0.32 11.84
CA GLY A 125 -8.52 0.22 11.48
C GLY A 125 -9.06 1.45 10.73
N GLU A 126 -8.27 2.51 10.58
CA GLU A 126 -8.69 3.77 9.96
C GLU A 126 -8.25 3.89 8.51
N ARG A 127 -9.01 4.66 7.72
CA ARG A 127 -8.60 5.02 6.36
C ARG A 127 -7.87 6.35 6.39
N CYS A 128 -6.61 6.36 5.94
CA CYS A 128 -5.90 7.62 5.70
C CYS A 128 -6.44 8.30 4.45
N ALA A 129 -6.95 9.53 4.60
CA ALA A 129 -7.41 10.37 3.49
C ALA A 129 -6.20 10.91 2.69
N TRP A 130 -5.54 10.03 1.94
CA TRP A 130 -4.41 10.39 1.08
C TRP A 130 -4.92 10.86 -0.30
N ALA A 131 -5.40 12.10 -0.37
CA ALA A 131 -5.81 12.71 -1.63
C ALA A 131 -5.03 14.00 -1.86
N GLY A 132 -3.87 13.87 -2.50
CA GLY A 132 -3.00 15.00 -2.82
C GLY A 132 -3.55 15.84 -3.97
N LYS A 133 -3.95 17.08 -3.70
CA LYS A 133 -4.13 18.09 -4.74
C LYS A 133 -2.75 18.53 -5.23
N ALA A 134 -2.33 18.05 -6.40
CA ALA A 134 -1.02 18.39 -6.93
C ALA A 134 -0.92 19.92 -7.15
N PRO A 135 0.00 20.64 -6.48
CA PRO A 135 0.24 22.02 -6.80
C PRO A 135 0.77 22.10 -8.24
N GLY A 136 0.26 23.07 -9.01
CA GLY A 136 0.81 23.38 -10.32
C GLY A 136 2.22 23.92 -10.14
N THR A 137 3.25 23.07 -10.22
CA THR A 137 4.63 23.53 -10.16
C THR A 137 4.97 24.25 -11.46
N ALA A 138 4.97 25.58 -11.44
CA ALA A 138 5.44 26.44 -12.52
C ALA A 138 6.99 26.42 -12.64
N MET A 139 7.58 25.23 -12.51
CA MET A 139 9.02 25.04 -12.39
C MET A 139 9.59 24.44 -13.68
N GLY A 140 10.73 24.98 -14.13
CA GLY A 140 11.47 24.44 -15.27
C GLY A 140 11.94 22.99 -15.06
N LEU A 141 12.30 22.29 -16.14
CA LEU A 141 12.55 20.83 -16.14
C LEU A 141 13.73 20.48 -15.23
N ALA A 142 14.85 21.19 -15.40
CA ALA A 142 16.05 20.99 -14.61
C ALA A 142 15.88 21.29 -13.12
N ARG A 143 15.13 22.33 -12.79
CA ARG A 143 14.85 22.64 -11.38
C ARG A 143 13.91 21.61 -10.76
N GLY A 144 12.87 21.19 -11.48
CA GLY A 144 11.94 20.17 -10.98
C GLY A 144 12.58 18.80 -10.79
N LEU A 145 13.49 18.37 -11.67
CA LEU A 145 14.25 17.14 -11.46
C LEU A 145 15.18 17.21 -10.23
N ARG A 146 15.84 18.35 -10.01
CA ARG A 146 16.66 18.55 -8.80
C ARG A 146 15.80 18.49 -7.54
N GLU A 147 14.63 19.12 -7.54
CA GLU A 147 13.68 19.03 -6.42
C GLU A 147 13.23 17.58 -6.17
N LEU A 148 12.91 16.84 -7.25
CA LEU A 148 12.52 15.44 -7.14
C LEU A 148 13.67 14.58 -6.58
N TYR A 149 14.92 14.84 -7.00
CA TYR A 149 16.10 14.13 -6.49
C TYR A 149 16.28 14.33 -4.98
N TRP A 150 16.27 15.57 -4.50
CA TRP A 150 16.47 15.84 -3.07
C TRP A 150 15.30 15.32 -2.23
N TRP A 151 14.08 15.44 -2.73
CA TRP A 151 12.92 14.84 -2.08
C TRP A 151 13.04 13.32 -2.00
N GLU A 152 13.38 12.63 -3.10
CA GLU A 152 13.51 11.17 -3.11
C GLU A 152 14.58 10.70 -2.13
N ARG A 153 15.72 11.41 -2.07
CA ARG A 153 16.81 11.08 -1.16
C ARG A 153 16.38 11.23 0.30
N ASP A 154 15.68 12.31 0.61
CA ASP A 154 15.21 12.56 1.97
C ASP A 154 14.12 11.56 2.37
N TRP A 155 13.13 11.32 1.51
CA TRP A 155 12.04 10.37 1.76
C TRP A 155 12.54 8.93 1.88
N SER A 156 13.52 8.51 1.06
CA SER A 156 14.18 7.21 1.20
C SER A 156 14.92 7.06 2.54
N GLY A 157 15.53 8.15 3.01
CA GLY A 157 16.17 8.20 4.33
C GLY A 157 15.15 8.18 5.47
N GLN A 158 14.00 8.84 5.31
CA GLN A 158 12.88 8.74 6.25
C GLN A 158 12.35 7.32 6.31
N CYS A 159 12.16 6.64 5.17
CA CYS A 159 11.77 5.24 5.14
C CYS A 159 12.76 4.34 5.89
N LEU A 160 14.07 4.55 5.70
CA LEU A 160 15.06 3.76 6.44
C LEU A 160 14.98 3.98 7.95
N ARG A 161 14.76 5.23 8.39
CA ARG A 161 14.54 5.53 9.81
C ARG A 161 13.24 4.96 10.35
N ALA A 162 12.16 4.98 9.56
CA ALA A 162 10.89 4.39 9.94
C ALA A 162 11.01 2.86 10.06
N ALA A 163 11.75 2.21 9.15
CA ALA A 163 12.04 0.78 9.24
C ALA A 163 12.80 0.41 10.53
N ALA A 164 13.70 1.28 11.01
CA ALA A 164 14.43 1.06 12.25
C ALA A 164 13.60 1.34 13.53
N GLN A 165 12.50 2.09 13.41
CA GLN A 165 11.63 2.46 14.53
C GLN A 165 10.39 1.60 14.65
N ALA A 166 9.98 0.95 13.56
CA ALA A 166 8.74 0.19 13.51
C ALA A 166 8.77 -1.04 14.44
N GLU A 167 7.66 -1.30 15.12
CA GLU A 167 7.53 -2.44 16.03
C GLU A 167 7.15 -3.72 15.27
N ASP A 168 6.27 -3.61 14.28
CA ASP A 168 5.80 -4.71 13.44
C ASP A 168 6.81 -5.08 12.34
N ASP A 169 7.18 -6.36 12.26
CA ASP A 169 8.13 -6.90 11.28
C ASP A 169 7.72 -6.61 9.82
N TYR A 170 6.41 -6.64 9.53
CA TYR A 170 5.93 -6.33 8.18
C TYR A 170 6.07 -4.84 7.87
N VAL A 171 5.81 -3.94 8.82
CA VAL A 171 6.02 -2.49 8.68
C VAL A 171 7.52 -2.19 8.50
N GLN A 172 8.39 -2.82 9.28
CA GLN A 172 9.84 -2.72 9.11
C GLN A 172 10.27 -3.12 7.67
N GLN A 173 9.83 -4.28 7.20
CA GLN A 173 10.15 -4.79 5.86
C GLN A 173 9.56 -3.92 4.74
N LEU A 174 8.35 -3.38 4.93
CA LEU A 174 7.72 -2.48 3.98
C LEU A 174 8.57 -1.23 3.78
N PHE A 175 8.91 -0.52 4.86
CA PHE A 175 9.75 0.67 4.80
C PHE A 175 11.17 0.38 4.28
N GLY A 176 11.75 -0.77 4.64
CA GLY A 176 13.04 -1.22 4.09
C GLY A 176 13.01 -1.37 2.57
N ARG A 177 11.99 -2.03 2.01
CA ARG A 177 11.81 -2.17 0.56
C ARG A 177 11.56 -0.83 -0.13
N LEU A 178 10.80 0.07 0.49
CA LEU A 178 10.56 1.42 -0.05
C LEU A 178 11.85 2.22 -0.13
N SER A 179 12.70 2.17 0.92
CA SER A 179 14.01 2.82 0.91
C SER A 179 14.93 2.27 -0.17
N GLN A 180 14.97 0.95 -0.36
CA GLN A 180 15.76 0.31 -1.41
C GLN A 180 15.28 0.70 -2.82
N THR A 181 13.96 0.73 -3.02
CA THR A 181 13.35 1.18 -4.28
C THR A 181 13.74 2.62 -4.58
N GLY A 182 13.78 3.48 -3.55
CA GLY A 182 14.20 4.86 -3.72
C GLY A 182 15.66 5.05 -4.15
N GLN A 183 16.56 4.13 -3.80
CA GLN A 183 17.92 4.14 -4.36
C GLN A 183 17.94 3.93 -5.88
N ILE A 184 17.04 3.08 -6.40
CA ILE A 184 16.87 2.88 -7.84
C ILE A 184 16.32 4.16 -8.49
N HIS A 185 15.32 4.77 -7.86
CA HIS A 185 14.74 6.03 -8.33
C HIS A 185 15.77 7.16 -8.42
N LEU A 186 16.66 7.29 -7.43
CA LEU A 186 17.74 8.29 -7.45
C LEU A 186 18.65 8.12 -8.67
N GLY A 187 18.96 6.87 -9.05
CA GLY A 187 19.71 6.57 -10.28
C GLY A 187 18.97 7.02 -11.54
N ILE A 188 17.65 6.77 -11.61
CA ILE A 188 16.81 7.21 -12.73
C ILE A 188 16.76 8.73 -12.83
N ILE A 189 16.54 9.43 -11.71
CA ILE A 189 16.43 10.89 -11.68
C ILE A 189 17.78 11.53 -12.05
N ARG A 190 18.88 10.97 -11.54
CA ARG A 190 20.24 11.40 -11.91
C ARG A 190 20.51 11.21 -13.40
N GLY A 191 20.20 10.05 -13.95
CA GLY A 191 20.37 9.79 -15.39
C GLY A 191 19.52 10.74 -16.25
N ALA A 192 18.35 11.14 -15.78
CA ALA A 192 17.54 12.17 -16.45
C ALA A 192 18.20 13.57 -16.36
N LEU A 193 18.80 13.92 -15.22
CA LEU A 193 19.56 15.16 -15.06
C LEU A 193 20.74 15.23 -16.04
N GLU A 194 21.54 14.15 -16.11
CA GLU A 194 22.71 14.03 -16.99
C GLU A 194 22.33 14.17 -18.48
N GLN A 195 21.19 13.60 -18.89
CA GLN A 195 20.67 13.73 -20.25
C GLN A 195 20.28 15.16 -20.65
N MET A 196 19.95 16.05 -19.70
CA MET A 196 19.71 17.46 -20.02
C MET A 196 21.01 18.25 -20.13
N GLU A 197 22.05 17.84 -19.38
CA GLU A 197 23.36 18.51 -19.38
C GLU A 197 24.20 18.14 -20.61
N THR A 198 23.87 17.03 -21.27
CA THR A 198 24.48 16.59 -22.54
C THR A 198 23.50 16.76 -23.72
N PRO A 199 23.26 17.99 -24.19
CA PRO A 199 22.48 18.19 -25.41
C PRO A 199 23.28 17.73 -26.63
N GLY A 200 23.01 16.51 -27.12
CA GLY A 200 23.36 16.07 -28.46
C GLY A 200 24.84 15.74 -28.72
N LEU A 201 25.21 14.48 -28.48
CA LEU A 201 26.33 13.82 -29.18
C LEU A 201 25.82 12.81 -30.22
N ASP A 202 24.68 13.09 -30.86
CA ASP A 202 24.20 12.31 -32.00
C ASP A 202 23.53 13.24 -33.01
N GLY A 203 24.18 13.44 -34.17
CA GLY A 203 23.59 14.19 -35.27
C GLY A 203 24.55 14.97 -36.16
N GLY A 204 25.83 14.61 -36.23
CA GLY A 204 26.69 14.98 -37.34
C GLY A 204 26.13 14.39 -38.64
N ARG A 205 25.25 15.14 -39.33
CA ARG A 205 24.98 14.94 -40.75
C ARG A 205 25.68 16.07 -41.49
N THR A 206 26.90 15.78 -41.93
CA THR A 206 27.57 16.48 -43.01
C THR A 206 26.56 16.71 -44.13
N ARG A 207 26.16 17.96 -44.31
CA ARG A 207 25.40 18.39 -45.48
C ARG A 207 26.41 18.49 -46.63
N GLY A 208 26.85 17.34 -47.11
CA GLY A 208 27.47 17.23 -48.42
C GLY A 208 26.38 17.42 -49.46
N VAL A 209 26.34 18.58 -50.08
CA VAL A 209 25.63 18.80 -51.33
C VAL A 209 26.68 19.31 -52.30
N ASN A 210 27.05 18.45 -53.25
CA ASN A 210 27.58 18.83 -54.55
C ASN A 210 26.49 19.54 -55.33
#